data_AF-A0A3B1DTN1-F1
#
_entry.id   AF-A0A3B1DTN1-F1
#
_cell.length_a   1.000
_cell.length_b   1.000
_cell.length_c   1.000
_cell.angle_alpha   90.00
_cell.angle_beta   90.00
_cell.angle_gamma   90.00
#
_symmetry.space_group_name_H-M   'P 1'
#
loop_
_entity.id
_entity.type
_entity.pdbx_description
1 polymer ?
#
loop_
_entity_poly.entity_id
_entity_poly.type
_entity_poly.pdbx_seq_one_letter_code
_entity_poly.pdbx_strand_id
1 'polypeptide(L)' 'PAKNAEEVAKIVREEMESAMDLSVPLVVDLSIANNWFEAK' A
#
# COMPACT_ATOMS: atom_id res chain seq x y z
N PRO A 1 -3.17 16.26 -1.49
CA PRO A 1 -4.02 16.32 -2.71
C PRO A 1 -3.94 14.99 -3.48
N ALA A 2 -4.99 14.59 -4.20
CA ALA A 2 -5.05 13.31 -4.93
C ALA A 2 -3.84 13.03 -5.83
N LYS A 3 -3.15 14.08 -6.29
CA LYS A 3 -1.87 14.01 -7.03
C LYS A 3 -0.77 13.20 -6.35
N ASN A 4 -0.75 13.10 -5.01
CA ASN A 4 0.31 12.40 -4.28
C ASN A 4 -0.15 11.03 -3.77
N ALA A 5 -1.37 10.60 -4.10
CA ALA A 5 -1.93 9.36 -3.56
C ALA A 5 -1.12 8.12 -4.01
N GLU A 6 -0.62 8.14 -5.24
CA GLU A 6 0.23 7.07 -5.79
C GLU A 6 1.61 7.01 -5.11
N GLU A 7 2.22 8.18 -4.86
CA GLU A 7 3.51 8.27 -4.18
C GLU A 7 3.41 7.79 -2.72
N VAL A 8 2.34 8.18 -2.03
CA VAL A 8 2.04 7.70 -0.67
C VAL A 8 1.77 6.18 -0.68
N ALA A 9 0.99 5.67 -1.63
CA ALA A 9 0.72 4.24 -1.73
C ALA A 9 2.00 3.42 -1.99
N LYS A 10 2.94 3.96 -2.76
CA LYS A 10 4.24 3.33 -2.99
C LYS A 10 5.05 3.20 -1.70
N ILE A 11 5.17 4.29 -0.94
CA ILE A 11 5.88 4.30 0.35
C ILE A 11 5.24 3.29 1.31
N VAL A 12 3.90 3.29 1.41
CA VAL A 12 3.18 2.36 2.28
C VAL A 12 3.40 0.91 1.88
N ARG A 13 3.37 0.58 0.57
CA ARG A 13 3.69 -0.77 0.09
C ARG A 13 5.09 -1.18 0.50
N GLU A 14 6.09 -0.34 0.21
CA GLU A 14 7.49 -0.65 0.48
C GLU A 14 7.74 -0.91 1.98
N GLU A 15 7.22 -0.06 2.86
CA GLU A 15 7.36 -0.23 4.31
C GLU A 15 6.62 -1.47 4.83
N MET A 16 5.46 -1.81 4.26
CA MET A 16 4.69 -2.99 4.69
C MET A 16 5.29 -4.30 4.19
N GLU A 17 5.76 -4.35 2.95
CA GLU A 17 6.39 -5.56 2.37
C GLU A 17 7.79 -5.82 2.95
N SER A 18 8.51 -4.77 3.37
CA SER A 18 9.83 -4.87 4.01
C SER A 18 9.79 -4.93 5.54
N ALA A 19 8.60 -4.98 6.15
CA ALA A 19 8.42 -4.91 7.60
C ALA A 19 9.17 -6.01 8.37
N MET A 20 9.37 -7.18 7.76
CA MET A 20 10.13 -8.27 8.35
C MET A 20 10.75 -9.16 7.26
N ASP A 21 12.00 -9.56 7.48
CA ASP A 21 12.72 -10.45 6.57
C ASP A 21 12.26 -11.90 6.80
N LEU A 22 11.39 -12.38 5.91
CA LEU A 22 10.82 -13.71 5.93
C LEU A 22 11.40 -14.55 4.80
N SER A 23 11.41 -15.87 4.96
CA SER A 23 11.82 -16.81 3.90
C SER A 23 10.91 -16.80 2.67
N VAL A 24 9.77 -16.09 2.75
CA VAL A 24 8.82 -15.86 1.66
C VAL A 24 8.44 -14.38 1.63
N PRO A 25 8.21 -13.80 0.44
CA PRO A 25 7.89 -12.38 0.33
C PRO A 25 6.51 -12.06 0.91
N LEU A 26 6.41 -10.95 1.65
CA LEU A 26 5.14 -10.33 2.03
C LEU A 26 4.66 -9.50 0.85
N VAL A 27 3.42 -9.73 0.42
CA VAL A 27 2.79 -9.00 -0.71
C VAL A 27 1.55 -8.30 -0.19
N VAL A 28 1.42 -6.99 -0.47
CA VAL A 28 0.30 -6.18 0.03
C VAL A 28 -0.51 -5.58 -1.11
N ASP A 29 -1.81 -5.88 -1.10
CA ASP A 29 -2.79 -5.26 -1.98
C ASP A 29 -3.24 -3.90 -1.40
N LEU A 30 -3.18 -2.85 -2.23
CA LEU A 30 -3.56 -1.49 -1.86
C LEU A 30 -4.57 -0.94 -2.86
N SER A 31 -5.67 -0.40 -2.34
CA SER A 31 -6.75 0.21 -3.11
C SER A 31 -6.91 1.69 -2.72
N ILE A 32 -7.03 2.57 -3.72
CA ILE A 32 -7.29 4.01 -3.50
C ILE A 32 -8.70 4.30 -4.02
N ALA A 33 -9.61 4.77 -3.16
CA ALA A 33 -10.95 5.17 -3.56
C ALA A 33 -11.45 6.39 -2.78
N ASN A 34 -12.54 6.98 -3.26
CA ASN A 34 -13.17 8.15 -2.65
C ASN A 34 -14.04 7.80 -1.42
N ASN A 35 -14.22 6.51 -1.14
CA ASN A 35 -14.91 6.02 0.05
C ASN A 35 -14.24 4.72 0.54
N TRP A 36 -14.43 4.40 1.82
CA TRP A 36 -13.79 3.26 2.46
C TRP A 36 -14.27 1.91 1.90
N PHE A 37 -15.51 1.85 1.41
CA PHE A 37 -16.09 0.61 0.90
C PHE A 37 -15.42 0.16 -0.41
N GLU A 38 -15.08 1.10 -1.28
CA GLU A 38 -14.37 0.87 -2.53
C GLU A 38 -12.84 0.75 -2.35
N ALA A 39 -12.29 1.26 -1.24
CA ALA A 39 -10.86 1.21 -0.93
C ALA A 39 -10.43 -0.12 -0.25
N LYS A 40 -11.25 -1.16 -0.35
CA LYS A 40 -11.01 -2.46 0.30
C LYS A 40 -9.96 -3.29 -0.42
#